data_AF-A0A7Y0S5C6-F1
#
_entry.id   AF-A0A7Y0S5C6-F1
#
_cell.length_a   1.000
_cell.length_b   1.000
_cell.length_c   1.000
_cell.angle_alpha   90.00
_cell.angle_beta   90.00
_cell.angle_gamma   90.00
#
_symmetry.space_group_name_H-M   'P 1'
#
loop_
_entity.id
_entity.type
_entity.pdbx_description
1 polymer ?
#
loop_
_entity_poly.entity_id
_entity_poly.type
_entity_poly.pdbx_seq_one_letter_code
_entity_poly.pdbx_strand_id
1 'polypeptide(L)'
;EKYNLTPFILVDSANIDAIEQVALELPGAKTAVKESNYLRIECTSKIMRFVDDLELKIAGDQLIVRSESRVGYSDFGVNRK
;
A
#
# COMPACT_ATOMS: atom_id res chain seq x y z
N GLU A 1 -21.56 11.06 -2.19
CA GLU A 1 -20.98 10.38 -1.01
C GLU A 1 -21.29 8.87 -0.98
N LYS A 2 -21.11 8.13 -2.07
CA LYS A 2 -21.63 6.74 -2.19
C LYS A 2 -20.54 5.64 -2.06
N TYR A 3 -19.28 6.02 -1.85
CA TYR A 3 -18.14 5.09 -1.84
C TYR A 3 -17.11 5.41 -0.75
N ASN A 4 -17.58 5.81 0.44
CA ASN A 4 -16.69 5.99 1.59
C ASN A 4 -16.58 4.66 2.35
N LEU A 5 -15.36 4.17 2.50
CA LEU A 5 -15.07 3.10 3.45
C LEU A 5 -15.23 3.65 4.86
N THR A 6 -15.79 2.84 5.76
CA THR A 6 -15.81 3.14 7.18
C THR A 6 -14.37 3.27 7.68
N PRO A 7 -14.05 4.26 8.55
CA PRO A 7 -12.70 4.43 9.05
C PRO A 7 -12.20 3.15 9.75
N PHE A 8 -10.95 2.79 9.49
CA PHE A 8 -10.29 1.73 10.24
C PHE A 8 -9.84 2.30 11.58
N ILE A 9 -10.54 1.96 12.66
CA ILE A 9 -10.16 2.38 14.01
C ILE A 9 -9.04 1.48 14.52
N LEU A 10 -7.94 2.09 14.91
CA LEU A 10 -6.79 1.43 15.49
C LEU A 10 -7.05 1.14 16.97
N VAL A 11 -6.59 -0.01 17.42
CA VAL A 11 -6.44 -0.29 18.85
C VAL A 11 -5.23 0.47 19.40
N ASP A 12 -5.23 0.84 20.68
CA ASP A 12 -4.18 1.65 21.31
C ASP A 12 -2.76 1.11 21.16
N SER A 13 -2.61 -0.21 20.95
CA SER A 13 -1.31 -0.86 20.76
C SER A 13 -0.79 -0.82 19.32
N ALA A 14 -1.61 -0.39 18.36
CA ALA A 14 -1.22 -0.38 16.96
C ALA A 14 -0.28 0.79 16.66
N ASN A 15 0.82 0.49 15.97
CA ASN A 15 1.80 1.47 15.53
C ASN A 15 2.25 1.16 14.10
N ILE A 16 2.97 2.09 13.49
CA ILE A 16 3.36 1.98 12.08
C ILE A 16 4.27 0.76 11.82
N ASP A 17 5.07 0.34 12.81
CA ASP A 17 5.95 -0.83 12.68
C ASP A 17 5.13 -2.13 12.60
N ALA A 18 4.14 -2.30 13.47
CA ALA A 18 3.25 -3.45 13.45
C ALA A 18 2.44 -3.51 12.14
N ILE A 19 1.97 -2.36 11.67
CA ILE A 19 1.24 -2.24 10.40
C ILE A 19 2.15 -2.62 9.22
N GLU A 20 3.41 -2.17 9.22
CA GLU A 20 4.39 -2.53 8.19
C GLU A 20 4.63 -4.03 8.15
N GLN A 21 4.83 -4.67 9.30
CA GLN A 21 5.08 -6.12 9.35
C GLN A 21 3.94 -6.90 8.69
N VAL A 22 2.69 -6.54 8.99
CA VAL A 22 1.51 -7.18 8.38
C VAL A 22 1.42 -6.83 6.89
N ALA A 23 1.66 -5.58 6.49
CA ALA A 23 1.58 -5.18 5.08
C ALA A 23 2.63 -5.90 4.21
N LEU A 24 3.80 -6.21 4.76
CA LEU A 24 4.87 -6.95 4.08
C LEU A 24 4.55 -8.45 3.87
N GLU A 25 3.52 -8.99 4.51
CA GLU A 25 3.04 -10.35 4.23
C GLU A 25 2.31 -10.45 2.88
N LEU A 26 1.91 -9.30 2.30
CA LEU A 26 1.25 -9.27 1.00
C LEU A 26 2.23 -9.72 -0.13
N PRO A 27 1.77 -10.55 -1.09
CA PRO A 27 2.63 -11.03 -2.15
C PRO A 27 3.22 -9.91 -3.01
N GLY A 28 4.55 -9.83 -3.06
CA GLY A 28 5.24 -8.81 -3.86
C GLY A 28 5.21 -7.41 -3.23
N ALA A 29 4.87 -7.30 -1.95
CA ALA A 29 4.95 -6.07 -1.17
C ALA A 29 6.40 -5.73 -0.82
N LYS A 30 6.71 -4.43 -0.86
CA LYS A 30 7.98 -3.88 -0.42
C LYS A 30 7.78 -2.49 0.18
N THR A 31 8.41 -2.22 1.31
CA THR A 31 8.44 -0.86 1.87
C THR A 31 9.19 0.08 0.93
N ALA A 32 8.50 1.11 0.46
CA ALA A 32 9.08 2.15 -0.37
C ALA A 32 9.37 3.43 0.42
N VAL A 33 8.47 3.80 1.35
CA VAL A 33 8.65 4.93 2.28
C VAL A 33 8.13 4.52 3.64
N LYS A 34 8.89 4.84 4.69
CA LYS A 34 8.48 4.68 6.08
C LYS A 34 8.82 5.94 6.88
N GLU A 35 7.80 6.52 7.48
CA GLU A 35 7.88 7.67 8.38
C GLU A 35 7.12 7.36 9.66
N SER A 36 7.16 8.26 10.64
CA SER A 36 6.60 8.02 11.98
C SER A 36 5.11 7.66 12.00
N ASN A 37 4.31 8.18 11.06
CA ASN A 37 2.87 7.93 10.97
C ASN A 37 2.40 7.66 9.53
N TYR A 38 3.33 7.41 8.60
CA TYR A 38 3.03 7.19 7.20
C TYR A 38 3.89 6.07 6.65
N LEU A 39 3.30 5.23 5.81
CA LEU A 39 3.94 4.10 5.18
C LEU A 39 3.42 3.99 3.74
N ARG A 40 4.33 3.85 2.78
CA ARG A 40 4.02 3.50 1.40
C ARG A 40 4.62 2.15 1.08
N ILE A 41 3.77 1.20 0.73
CA ILE A 41 4.14 -0.14 0.32
C ILE A 41 3.90 -0.26 -1.19
N GLU A 42 4.91 -0.69 -1.92
CA GLU A 42 4.77 -1.03 -3.34
C GLU A 42 4.38 -2.51 -3.45
N CYS A 43 3.21 -2.77 -4.03
CA CYS A 43 2.67 -4.11 -4.26
C CYS A 43 2.79 -4.46 -5.74
N THR A 44 3.61 -5.46 -6.07
CA THR A 44 3.79 -5.91 -7.47
C THR A 44 3.06 -7.21 -7.74
N SER A 45 2.13 -7.21 -8.69
CA SER A 45 1.43 -8.42 -9.14
C SER A 45 2.38 -9.42 -9.81
N LYS A 46 2.29 -10.70 -9.43
CA LYS A 46 3.24 -11.73 -9.89
C LYS A 46 3.20 -12.02 -11.39
N ILE A 47 2.01 -11.95 -12.01
CA ILE A 47 1.80 -12.38 -13.40
C ILE A 47 1.93 -11.20 -14.36
N MET A 48 1.19 -10.11 -14.10
CA MET A 48 1.12 -8.95 -14.99
C MET A 48 2.14 -7.86 -14.66
N ARG A 49 2.84 -7.98 -13.52
CA ARG A 49 3.83 -7.00 -13.03
C ARG A 49 3.31 -5.57 -12.85
N PHE A 50 1.99 -5.40 -12.74
CA PHE A 50 1.40 -4.15 -12.29
C PHE A 50 1.91 -3.81 -10.89
N VAL A 51 2.33 -2.56 -10.71
CA VAL A 51 2.79 -2.00 -9.45
C VAL A 51 1.70 -1.08 -8.94
N ASP A 52 1.27 -1.33 -7.70
CA ASP A 52 0.32 -0.52 -6.97
C ASP A 52 1.01 0.06 -5.73
N ASP A 53 0.72 1.32 -5.40
CA ASP A 53 1.15 1.94 -4.16
C ASP A 53 0.03 1.84 -3.12
N LEU A 54 0.26 1.07 -2.05
CA LEU A 54 -0.57 1.04 -0.86
C LEU A 54 -0.05 2.09 0.13
N GLU A 55 -0.77 3.20 0.27
CA GLU A 55 -0.51 4.23 1.26
C GLU A 55 -1.31 3.98 2.54
N LEU A 56 -0.60 4.03 3.66
CA LEU A 56 -1.12 3.81 5.01
C LEU A 56 -0.70 4.98 5.89
N LYS A 57 -1.66 5.69 6.48
CA LYS A 57 -1.40 6.85 7.34
C LYS A 57 -2.18 6.77 8.64
N ILE A 58 -1.49 6.92 9.76
CA ILE A 58 -2.11 7.04 11.08
C ILE A 58 -2.48 8.52 11.32
N ALA A 59 -3.76 8.76 11.60
CA ALA A 59 -4.30 10.07 11.96
C ALA A 59 -5.17 9.94 13.21
N GLY A 60 -4.58 10.22 14.37
CA GLY A 60 -5.23 9.97 15.66
C GLY A 60 -5.39 8.47 15.91
N ASP A 61 -6.62 8.04 16.17
CA ASP A 61 -7.03 6.65 16.35
C ASP A 61 -7.45 5.97 15.03
N GLN A 62 -7.22 6.61 13.88
CA GLN A 62 -7.66 6.10 12.58
C GLN A 62 -6.49 5.75 11.68
N LEU A 63 -6.65 4.66 10.93
CA LEU A 63 -5.82 4.30 9.80
C LEU A 63 -6.52 4.72 8.51
N ILE A 64 -5.90 5.65 7.80
CA ILE A 64 -6.27 6.05 6.44
C ILE A 64 -5.56 5.11 5.48
N VAL A 65 -6.32 4.45 4.61
CA VAL A 65 -5.82 3.50 3.61
C VAL A 65 -6.17 4.03 2.22
N ARG A 66 -5.17 4.09 1.33
CA ARG A 66 -5.36 4.43 -0.09
C ARG A 66 -4.56 3.47 -0.96
N SER A 67 -5.15 3.07 -2.09
CA SER A 67 -4.45 2.40 -3.18
C SER A 67 -4.30 3.39 -4.33
N GLU A 68 -3.07 3.56 -4.81
CA GLU A 68 -2.72 4.36 -5.97
C GLU A 68 -2.08 3.45 -7.01
N SER A 69 -2.86 3.06 -8.01
CA SER A 69 -2.35 2.20 -9.07
C SER A 69 -1.49 3.01 -10.03
N ARG A 70 -0.23 2.61 -10.21
CA ARG A 70 0.58 3.20 -11.26
C ARG A 70 0.03 2.69 -12.59
N VAL A 71 -0.26 3.62 -13.51
CA VAL A 71 -0.62 3.27 -14.88
C VAL A 71 0.59 2.58 -15.51
N GLY A 72 0.65 1.26 -15.38
CA GLY A 72 1.58 0.42 -16.11
C GLY A 72 1.10 0.39 -17.54
N TYR A 73 1.79 1.08 -18.44
CA TYR A 73 1.76 0.69 -19.84
C TYR A 73 2.22 -0.77 -19.88
N SER A 74 1.26 -1.68 -20.08
CA SER A 74 1.54 -3.07 -20.40
C SER A 74 2.21 -3.06 -21.77
N ASP A 75 3.51 -2.81 -21.77
CA ASP A 75 4.33 -3.00 -22.94
C ASP A 75 4.53 -4.51 -23.01
N PHE A 76 3.72 -5.17 -23.84
CA PHE A 76 3.70 -6.63 -24.08
C PHE A 76 5.03 -7.12 -24.67
N GLY A 77 6.13 -6.96 -23.93
CA GLY A 77 7.45 -7.50 -24.27
C GLY A 77 8.14 -6.86 -25.47
N VAL A 78 7.79 -5.64 -25.91
CA VAL A 78 8.46 -5.01 -27.08
C VAL A 78 9.80 -4.35 -26.75
N ASN A 79 10.11 -4.08 -25.48
CA ASN A 79 11.43 -3.59 -25.06
C ASN A 79 12.40 -4.72 -24.64
N ARG A 80 12.64 -5.63 -25.58
CA ARG A 80 13.94 -6.30 -25.72
C ARG A 80 14.57 -5.84 -27.03
N LYS A 81 15.33 -4.76 -26.98
CA LYS A 81 16.43 -4.49 -27.89
C LYS A 81 17.64 -4.09 -27.07
#